data_AF-A0A8E2FAX4-F1
#
_entry.id   AF-A0A8E2FAX4-F1
#
_cell.length_a   1.000
_cell.length_b   1.000
_cell.length_c   1.000
_cell.angle_alpha   90.00
_cell.angle_beta   90.00
_cell.angle_gamma   90.00
#
_symmetry.space_group_name_H-M   'P 1'
#
loop_
_entity.id
_entity.type
_entity.pdbx_description
1 polymer ?
#
loop_
_entity_poly.entity_id
_entity_poly.type
_entity_poly.pdbx_seq_one_letter_code
_entity_poly.pdbx_strand_id
1 'polypeptide(L)'
;MSHTYSLSWASPETKESEKFQVCINAMRRMFPRSEVAQMDMPAWLEHRQVIVQARGRQLGRIVAIKEDQRKRGSPAIITPLKGKSFEDNRSTVLCQKTIWCSKWDLKADKAPWPSLTELKWEGDDRAKTSVGRFLPLPREPGNATVAWHHLRMIEAFELDDVRKIPTLEDILLPVDEIDDEIVPHLLNIEILDALDSHDIF
;
A
#
# COMPACT_ATOMS: atom_id res chain seq x y z
N MET A 1 -22.59 14.23 23.23
CA MET A 1 -22.46 15.68 22.99
C MET A 1 -20.99 16.02 23.14
N SER A 2 -20.30 16.34 22.03
CA SER A 2 -18.87 16.70 22.03
C SER A 2 -18.76 18.20 22.20
N HIS A 3 -18.13 18.66 23.29
CA HIS A 3 -17.87 20.08 23.51
C HIS A 3 -16.80 20.54 22.50
N THR A 4 -17.18 21.48 21.64
CA THR A 4 -16.24 22.27 20.83
C THR A 4 -15.38 23.10 21.78
N TYR A 5 -14.08 22.80 21.82
CA TYR A 5 -13.11 23.60 22.55
C TYR A 5 -13.12 25.05 22.04
N SER A 6 -13.18 26.02 22.94
CA SER A 6 -13.02 27.42 22.61
C SER A 6 -11.59 27.67 22.11
N LEU A 7 -11.46 28.31 20.94
CA LEU A 7 -10.19 28.80 20.41
C LEU A 7 -9.75 30.01 21.25
N SER A 8 -9.20 29.76 22.44
CA SER A 8 -8.44 30.78 23.15
C SER A 8 -7.12 31.02 22.40
N TRP A 9 -6.78 32.28 22.19
CA TRP A 9 -5.46 32.62 21.68
C TRP A 9 -4.41 32.21 22.73
N ALA A 10 -3.50 31.34 22.34
CA ALA A 10 -2.34 30.96 23.14
C ALA A 10 -1.06 31.49 22.47
N SER A 11 -0.12 31.94 23.31
CA SER A 11 1.18 32.41 22.84
C SER A 11 1.94 31.26 22.15
N PRO A 12 2.88 31.58 21.23
CA PRO A 12 3.71 30.56 20.59
C PRO A 12 4.47 29.69 21.59
N GLU A 13 4.95 30.28 22.68
CA GLU A 13 5.66 29.60 23.76
C GLU A 13 4.76 28.59 24.48
N THR A 14 3.54 28.98 24.83
CA THR A 14 2.55 28.08 25.44
C THR A 14 2.20 26.92 24.51
N LYS A 15 2.09 27.18 23.20
CA LYS A 15 1.83 26.12 22.22
C LYS A 15 2.99 25.12 22.09
N GLU A 16 4.23 25.60 22.15
CA GLU A 16 5.39 24.69 22.10
C GLU A 16 5.58 23.91 23.41
N SER A 17 5.28 24.51 24.57
CA SER A 17 5.33 23.80 25.85
C SER A 17 4.25 22.72 25.95
N GLU A 18 3.03 22.99 25.46
CA GLU A 18 1.97 21.99 25.36
C GLU A 18 2.39 20.82 24.44
N LYS A 19 2.95 21.10 23.26
CA LYS A 19 3.45 20.07 22.35
C LYS A 19 4.57 19.23 22.97
N PHE A 20 5.50 19.87 23.67
CA PHE A 20 6.57 19.19 24.40
C PHE A 20 5.98 18.21 25.41
N GLN A 21 5.04 18.65 26.25
CA GLN A 21 4.42 17.79 27.26
C GLN A 21 3.68 16.61 26.64
N VAL A 22 2.90 16.84 25.58
CA VAL A 22 2.19 15.76 24.87
C VAL A 22 3.18 14.74 24.29
N CYS A 23 4.24 15.23 23.64
CA CYS A 23 5.23 14.36 22.99
C CYS A 23 6.05 13.58 24.01
N ILE A 24 6.61 14.24 25.03
CA ILE A 24 7.42 13.60 26.05
C ILE A 24 6.62 12.58 26.87
N ASN A 25 5.38 12.89 27.24
CA ASN A 25 4.54 11.95 27.97
C ASN A 25 4.23 10.69 27.14
N ALA A 26 3.99 10.85 25.83
CA ALA A 26 3.81 9.73 24.93
C ALA A 26 5.11 8.91 24.76
N MET A 27 6.25 9.58 24.57
CA MET A 27 7.55 8.93 24.40
C MET A 27 8.01 8.21 25.67
N ARG A 28 7.81 8.79 26.86
CA ARG A 28 8.11 8.11 28.13
C ARG A 28 7.25 6.87 28.36
N ARG A 29 5.99 6.89 27.90
CA ARG A 29 5.08 5.75 28.03
C ARG A 29 5.42 4.61 27.06
N MET A 30 5.77 4.93 25.82
CA MET A 30 5.99 3.92 24.77
C MET A 30 7.47 3.51 24.63
N PHE A 31 8.39 4.47 24.79
CA PHE A 31 9.82 4.33 24.52
C PHE A 31 10.67 5.04 25.62
N PRO A 32 10.63 4.55 26.87
CA PRO A 32 11.23 5.24 28.02
C PRO A 32 12.74 5.43 27.93
N ARG A 33 13.45 4.60 27.16
CA ARG A 33 14.91 4.69 26.96
C ARG A 33 15.32 5.53 25.75
N SER A 34 14.37 6.08 24.99
CA SER A 34 14.69 6.91 23.83
C SER A 34 15.32 8.24 24.26
N GLU A 35 16.24 8.76 23.44
CA GLU A 35 16.86 10.08 23.67
C GLU A 35 15.80 11.18 23.76
N VAL A 36 14.75 11.09 22.93
CA VAL A 36 13.62 12.03 22.94
C VAL A 36 12.89 12.03 24.28
N ALA A 37 12.69 10.87 24.93
CA ALA A 37 12.00 10.80 26.22
C ALA A 37 12.78 11.46 27.38
N GLN A 38 14.09 11.64 27.20
CA GLN A 38 15.02 12.23 28.17
C GLN A 38 15.30 13.72 27.90
N MET A 39 14.80 14.28 26.80
CA MET A 39 15.01 15.69 26.46
C MET A 39 14.35 16.64 27.47
N ASP A 40 15.05 17.75 27.75
CA ASP A 40 14.49 18.93 28.40
C ASP A 40 13.89 19.89 27.36
N MET A 41 13.25 20.97 27.83
CA MET A 41 12.58 21.93 26.94
C MET A 41 13.56 22.63 25.97
N PRO A 42 14.77 23.06 26.39
CA PRO A 42 15.78 23.59 25.46
C PRO A 42 16.21 22.59 24.38
N ALA A 43 16.57 21.35 24.75
CA ALA A 43 16.97 20.32 23.78
C ALA A 43 15.82 19.98 22.82
N TRP A 44 14.57 19.99 23.31
CA TRP A 44 13.38 19.82 22.47
C TRP A 44 13.25 20.91 21.40
N LEU A 45 13.48 22.18 21.75
CA LEU A 45 13.39 23.29 20.80
C LEU A 45 14.47 23.19 19.72
N GLU A 46 15.71 22.85 20.10
CA GLU A 46 16.81 22.61 19.16
C GLU A 46 16.50 21.44 18.22
N HIS A 47 16.07 20.31 18.78
CA HIS A 47 15.67 19.14 18.00
C HIS A 47 14.51 19.46 17.03
N ARG A 48 13.52 20.24 17.47
CA ARG A 48 12.42 20.71 16.61
C ARG A 48 12.93 21.59 15.47
N GLN A 49 13.89 22.47 15.73
CA GLN A 49 14.51 23.30 14.70
C GLN A 49 15.24 22.44 13.67
N VAL A 50 16.01 21.45 14.11
CA VAL A 50 16.70 20.49 13.23
C VAL A 50 15.70 19.70 12.38
N ILE A 51 14.62 19.18 12.96
CA ILE A 51 13.56 18.48 12.22
C ILE A 51 12.92 19.39 11.16
N VAL A 52 12.60 20.64 11.52
CA VAL A 52 11.99 21.58 10.58
C VAL A 52 12.94 21.88 9.42
N GLN A 53 14.23 22.08 9.70
CA GLN A 53 15.25 22.27 8.66
C GLN A 53 15.43 21.03 7.79
N ALA A 54 15.46 19.83 8.38
CA ALA A 54 15.55 18.57 7.64
C ALA A 54 14.34 18.37 6.71
N ARG A 55 13.12 18.59 7.21
CA ARG A 55 11.90 18.55 6.41
C ARG A 55 11.90 19.61 5.31
N GLY A 56 12.37 20.82 5.61
CA GLY A 56 12.53 21.88 4.61
C GLY A 56 13.46 21.46 3.48
N ARG A 57 14.62 20.86 3.80
CA ARG A 57 15.56 20.31 2.80
C ARG A 57 14.93 19.19 1.97
N GLN A 58 14.23 18.26 2.61
CA GLN A 58 13.56 17.16 1.92
C GLN A 58 12.48 17.68 0.95
N LEU A 59 11.65 18.62 1.40
CA LEU A 59 10.64 19.25 0.56
C LEU A 59 11.28 20.02 -0.60
N GLY A 60 12.37 20.75 -0.34
CA GLY A 60 13.15 21.44 -1.38
C GLY A 60 13.66 20.46 -2.46
N ARG A 61 14.18 19.30 -2.06
CA ARG A 61 14.58 18.24 -3.01
C ARG A 61 13.40 17.71 -3.81
N ILE A 62 12.27 17.42 -3.17
CA ILE A 62 11.07 16.92 -3.84
C ILE A 62 10.55 17.96 -4.85
N VAL A 63 10.54 19.24 -4.48
CA VAL A 63 10.14 20.33 -5.37
C VAL A 63 11.11 20.42 -6.55
N ALA A 64 12.42 20.41 -6.31
CA ALA A 64 13.43 20.44 -7.38
C ALA A 64 13.28 19.27 -8.35
N ILE A 65 13.05 18.05 -7.84
CA ILE A 65 12.80 16.86 -8.67
C ILE A 65 11.52 17.04 -9.50
N LYS A 66 10.43 17.51 -8.90
CA LYS A 66 9.17 17.75 -9.62
C LYS A 66 9.29 18.84 -10.67
N GLU A 67 10.04 19.90 -10.39
CA GLU A 67 10.31 20.98 -11.34
C GLU A 67 11.17 20.49 -12.50
N ASP A 68 12.19 19.67 -12.22
CA ASP A 68 13.03 19.05 -13.25
C ASP A 68 12.23 18.05 -14.11
N GLN A 69 11.39 17.22 -13.50
CA GLN A 69 10.43 16.35 -14.21
C GLN A 69 9.49 17.17 -15.11
N ARG A 70 8.98 18.31 -14.60
CA ARG A 70 8.13 19.22 -15.38
C ARG A 70 8.88 19.85 -16.57
N LYS A 71 10.17 20.20 -16.40
CA LYS A 71 11.03 20.75 -17.47
C LYS A 71 11.38 19.72 -18.54
N ARG A 72 11.70 18.49 -18.13
CA ARG A 72 12.01 17.37 -19.03
C ARG A 72 10.81 16.89 -19.84
N GLY A 73 9.59 17.25 -19.39
CA GLY A 73 8.35 16.74 -19.94
C GLY A 73 8.10 15.30 -19.51
N SER A 74 6.84 14.87 -19.51
CA SER A 74 6.53 13.47 -19.33
C SER A 74 7.11 12.67 -20.50
N PRO A 75 7.79 11.53 -20.26
CA PRO A 75 8.15 10.65 -21.36
C PRO A 75 6.88 10.33 -22.15
N ALA A 76 7.00 10.31 -23.48
CA ALA A 76 5.88 9.94 -24.33
C ALA A 76 5.38 8.56 -23.89
N ILE A 77 4.11 8.48 -23.47
CA ILE A 77 3.51 7.20 -23.13
C ILE A 77 3.55 6.36 -24.40
N ILE A 78 4.39 5.33 -24.41
CA ILE A 78 4.47 4.41 -25.53
C ILE A 78 3.18 3.61 -25.50
N THR A 79 2.27 3.92 -26.42
CA THR A 79 1.01 3.19 -26.52
C THR A 79 1.34 1.73 -26.91
N PRO A 80 0.91 0.74 -26.09
CA PRO A 80 1.19 -0.66 -26.40
C PRO A 80 0.60 -1.02 -27.76
N LEU A 81 1.28 -1.92 -28.47
CA LEU A 81 0.91 -2.37 -29.83
C LEU A 81 0.67 -1.23 -30.84
N LYS A 82 1.33 -0.07 -30.68
CA LYS A 82 1.13 1.13 -31.53
C LYS A 82 -0.33 1.60 -31.55
N GLY A 83 -1.07 1.39 -30.45
CA GLY A 83 -2.48 1.78 -30.34
C GLY A 83 -3.47 0.76 -30.90
N LYS A 84 -3.02 -0.43 -31.32
CA LYS A 84 -3.92 -1.53 -31.67
C LYS A 84 -4.50 -2.17 -30.41
N SER A 85 -5.80 -2.42 -30.42
CA SER A 85 -6.51 -3.16 -29.37
C SER A 85 -6.91 -4.54 -29.88
N PHE A 86 -7.01 -5.50 -28.98
CA PHE A 86 -7.61 -6.78 -29.29
C PHE A 86 -9.13 -6.67 -29.40
N GLU A 87 -9.74 -7.61 -30.12
CA GLU A 87 -11.19 -7.70 -30.22
C GLU A 87 -11.84 -8.52 -29.10
N ASP A 88 -11.03 -9.19 -28.28
CA ASP A 88 -11.42 -10.00 -27.13
C ASP A 88 -10.93 -9.38 -25.80
N ASN A 89 -11.02 -10.15 -24.70
CA ASN A 89 -10.68 -9.69 -23.36
C ASN A 89 -9.17 -9.71 -23.06
N ARG A 90 -8.30 -9.60 -24.06
CA ARG A 90 -6.84 -9.69 -23.82
C ARG A 90 -6.22 -8.36 -23.47
N SER A 91 -5.25 -8.39 -22.55
CA SER A 91 -4.41 -7.23 -22.25
C SER A 91 -3.45 -6.95 -23.40
N THR A 92 -3.16 -5.67 -23.65
CA THR A 92 -2.18 -5.25 -24.67
C THR A 92 -0.72 -5.42 -24.21
N VAL A 93 -0.50 -5.74 -22.93
CA VAL A 93 0.82 -5.92 -22.33
C VAL A 93 1.27 -7.38 -22.38
N LEU A 94 0.45 -8.30 -21.88
CA LEU A 94 0.78 -9.73 -21.77
C LEU A 94 0.03 -10.61 -22.78
N CYS A 95 -0.90 -10.04 -23.56
CA CYS A 95 -1.76 -10.79 -24.48
C CYS A 95 -2.59 -11.90 -23.81
N GLN A 96 -2.77 -11.82 -22.49
CA GLN A 96 -3.55 -12.74 -21.67
C GLN A 96 -4.95 -12.18 -21.39
N LYS A 97 -5.93 -13.07 -21.18
CA LYS A 97 -7.29 -12.67 -20.84
C LYS A 97 -7.31 -11.95 -19.49
N THR A 98 -8.02 -10.85 -19.40
CA THR A 98 -8.17 -10.04 -18.18
C THR A 98 -9.46 -9.24 -18.18
N ILE A 99 -9.96 -8.91 -16.99
CA ILE A 99 -11.01 -7.92 -16.78
C ILE A 99 -10.51 -6.48 -16.92
N TRP A 100 -9.19 -6.25 -16.89
CA TRP A 100 -8.56 -4.93 -17.02
C TRP A 100 -8.37 -4.51 -18.48
N CYS A 101 -9.40 -4.70 -19.31
CA CYS A 101 -9.39 -4.34 -20.73
C CYS A 101 -10.67 -3.60 -21.13
N SER A 102 -10.64 -2.93 -22.28
CA SER A 102 -11.80 -2.17 -22.78
C SER A 102 -13.01 -3.04 -23.06
N LYS A 103 -12.80 -4.31 -23.41
CA LYS A 103 -13.83 -5.30 -23.76
C LYS A 103 -14.08 -6.32 -22.65
N TRP A 104 -13.91 -5.92 -21.39
CA TRP A 104 -14.08 -6.82 -20.23
C TRP A 104 -15.45 -7.51 -20.20
N ASP A 105 -16.45 -6.89 -20.81
CA ASP A 105 -17.82 -7.33 -20.89
C ASP A 105 -18.04 -8.57 -21.79
N LEU A 106 -17.07 -9.00 -22.61
CA LEU A 106 -17.20 -10.28 -23.32
C LEU A 106 -16.90 -11.49 -22.42
N LYS A 107 -16.57 -11.29 -21.14
CA LYS A 107 -16.53 -12.39 -20.17
C LYS A 107 -17.96 -12.90 -19.98
N ALA A 108 -18.18 -14.19 -20.26
CA ALA A 108 -19.50 -14.81 -20.17
C ALA A 108 -20.06 -14.74 -18.74
N ASP A 109 -19.24 -15.09 -17.75
CA ASP A 109 -19.68 -15.19 -16.37
C ASP A 109 -19.39 -13.88 -15.62
N LYS A 110 -20.46 -13.13 -15.33
CA LYS A 110 -20.42 -11.87 -14.58
C LYS A 110 -21.19 -12.04 -13.28
N ALA A 111 -20.54 -11.73 -12.16
CA ALA A 111 -21.20 -11.77 -10.86
C ALA A 111 -22.16 -10.59 -10.74
N PRO A 112 -23.33 -10.79 -10.09
CA PRO A 112 -24.12 -9.66 -9.62
C PRO A 112 -23.35 -8.91 -8.52
N TRP A 113 -23.81 -7.69 -8.22
CA TRP A 113 -23.29 -6.96 -7.07
C TRP A 113 -23.55 -7.75 -5.77
N PRO A 114 -22.60 -7.75 -4.81
CA PRO A 114 -22.77 -8.42 -3.54
C PRO A 114 -23.99 -7.93 -2.78
N SER A 115 -24.63 -8.83 -2.06
CA SER A 115 -25.75 -8.49 -1.18
C SER A 115 -25.28 -7.73 0.06
N LEU A 116 -26.19 -7.02 0.74
CA LEU A 116 -25.87 -6.32 1.99
C LEU A 116 -25.38 -7.28 3.09
N THR A 117 -25.92 -8.49 3.15
CA THR A 117 -25.51 -9.51 4.12
C THR A 117 -24.09 -9.99 3.84
N GLU A 118 -23.73 -10.18 2.57
CA GLU A 118 -22.39 -10.55 2.15
C GLU A 118 -21.38 -9.43 2.44
N LEU A 119 -21.71 -8.18 2.13
CA LEU A 119 -20.88 -7.01 2.43
C LEU A 119 -20.62 -6.85 3.94
N LYS A 120 -21.64 -7.09 4.77
CA LYS A 120 -21.50 -7.04 6.23
C LYS A 120 -20.59 -8.15 6.74
N TRP A 121 -20.78 -9.37 6.23
CA TRP A 121 -20.02 -10.53 6.68
C TRP A 121 -18.54 -10.42 6.30
N GLU A 122 -18.23 -10.22 5.01
CA GLU A 122 -16.85 -10.13 4.50
C GLU A 122 -16.14 -8.82 4.91
N GLY A 123 -16.93 -7.78 5.20
CA GLY A 123 -16.47 -6.49 5.68
C GLY A 123 -16.32 -6.43 7.19
N ASP A 124 -17.35 -5.90 7.85
CA ASP A 124 -17.29 -5.49 9.26
C ASP A 124 -17.17 -6.65 10.24
N ASP A 125 -17.85 -7.78 9.96
CA ASP A 125 -17.81 -8.93 10.87
C ASP A 125 -16.48 -9.68 10.74
N ARG A 126 -15.94 -9.82 9.52
CA ARG A 126 -14.61 -10.40 9.30
C ARG A 126 -13.49 -9.50 9.81
N ALA A 127 -13.63 -8.18 9.74
CA ALA A 127 -12.67 -7.23 10.31
C ALA A 127 -12.50 -7.36 11.83
N LYS A 128 -13.50 -7.90 12.55
CA LYS A 128 -13.39 -8.22 13.99
C LYS A 128 -12.57 -9.48 14.27
N THR A 129 -12.25 -10.27 13.24
CA THR A 129 -11.38 -11.45 13.34
C THR A 129 -9.92 -11.07 13.09
N SER A 130 -8.98 -11.97 13.38
CA SER A 130 -7.55 -11.76 13.11
C SER A 130 -7.17 -11.75 11.62
N VAL A 131 -8.13 -12.01 10.72
CA VAL A 131 -7.87 -12.18 9.28
C VAL A 131 -7.99 -10.85 8.53
N GLY A 132 -8.70 -9.85 9.07
CA GLY A 132 -8.86 -8.52 8.46
C GLY A 132 -10.12 -8.37 7.60
N ARG A 133 -10.23 -7.22 6.91
CA ARG A 133 -11.38 -6.86 6.06
C ARG A 133 -11.13 -7.26 4.60
N PHE A 134 -12.08 -7.94 3.97
CA PHE A 134 -11.99 -8.33 2.56
C PHE A 134 -13.20 -7.84 1.77
N LEU A 135 -13.03 -7.75 0.45
CA LEU A 135 -14.17 -7.57 -0.44
C LEU A 135 -14.86 -8.92 -0.67
N PRO A 136 -16.20 -8.94 -0.80
CA PRO A 136 -16.93 -10.11 -1.24
C PRO A 136 -16.37 -10.71 -2.52
N LEU A 137 -16.39 -12.04 -2.58
CA LEU A 137 -15.88 -12.78 -3.72
C LEU A 137 -16.95 -12.79 -4.84
N PRO A 138 -16.58 -12.67 -6.12
CA PRO A 138 -17.54 -12.76 -7.22
C PRO A 138 -18.19 -14.15 -7.24
N ARG A 139 -19.52 -14.22 -7.10
CA ARG A 139 -20.28 -15.48 -7.05
C ARG A 139 -21.27 -15.57 -8.19
N GLU A 140 -21.65 -16.81 -8.53
CA GLU A 140 -22.72 -17.09 -9.47
C GLU A 140 -24.04 -16.50 -8.96
N PRO A 141 -24.93 -16.05 -9.87
CA PRO A 141 -26.25 -15.59 -9.48
C PRO A 141 -27.01 -16.72 -8.76
N GLY A 142 -27.34 -16.50 -7.49
CA GLY A 142 -28.08 -17.45 -6.68
C GLY A 142 -29.59 -17.41 -6.90
N ASN A 143 -30.26 -18.53 -6.60
CA ASN A 143 -31.70 -18.53 -6.41
C ASN A 143 -32.04 -17.98 -5.01
N ALA A 144 -33.30 -17.57 -4.78
CA ALA A 144 -33.73 -17.02 -3.49
C ALA A 144 -33.62 -18.02 -2.32
N THR A 145 -33.52 -19.31 -2.62
CA THR A 145 -33.54 -20.40 -1.63
C THR A 145 -32.15 -20.79 -1.12
N VAL A 146 -31.10 -20.50 -1.88
CA VAL A 146 -29.73 -20.85 -1.54
C VAL A 146 -29.05 -19.64 -0.91
N ALA A 147 -28.52 -19.84 0.30
CA ALA A 147 -27.76 -18.81 0.99
C ALA A 147 -26.49 -18.44 0.19
N TRP A 148 -26.13 -17.16 0.19
CA TRP A 148 -25.03 -16.63 -0.62
C TRP A 148 -23.69 -17.35 -0.41
N HIS A 149 -23.40 -17.82 0.82
CA HIS A 149 -22.15 -18.51 1.15
C HIS A 149 -22.05 -19.91 0.53
N HIS A 150 -23.16 -20.49 0.07
CA HIS A 150 -23.19 -21.75 -0.67
C HIS A 150 -23.10 -21.55 -2.19
N LEU A 151 -23.18 -20.31 -2.68
CA LEU A 151 -23.05 -20.03 -4.11
C LEU A 151 -21.61 -20.24 -4.56
N ARG A 152 -21.46 -20.87 -5.72
CA ARG A 152 -20.16 -21.07 -6.35
C ARG A 152 -19.54 -19.73 -6.70
N MET A 153 -18.22 -19.66 -6.57
CA MET A 153 -17.47 -18.50 -7.01
C MET A 153 -17.29 -18.55 -8.52
N ILE A 154 -17.36 -17.40 -9.16
CA ILE A 154 -17.05 -17.28 -10.59
C ILE A 154 -15.54 -17.37 -10.76
N GLU A 155 -15.10 -18.16 -11.72
CA GLU A 155 -13.70 -18.30 -12.07
C GLU A 155 -13.14 -16.97 -12.62
N ALA A 156 -12.01 -16.56 -12.04
CA ALA A 156 -11.23 -15.43 -12.53
C ALA A 156 -10.37 -15.87 -13.73
N PHE A 157 -9.97 -14.93 -14.60
CA PHE A 157 -8.93 -15.26 -15.56
C PHE A 157 -7.60 -15.51 -14.84
N GLU A 158 -6.74 -16.34 -15.41
CA GLU A 158 -5.46 -16.72 -14.79
C GLU A 158 -4.59 -15.52 -14.38
N LEU A 159 -4.66 -14.41 -15.13
CA LEU A 159 -3.93 -13.18 -14.83
C LEU A 159 -4.56 -12.38 -13.68
N ASP A 160 -5.87 -12.49 -13.49
CA ASP A 160 -6.64 -11.75 -12.48
C ASP A 160 -6.83 -12.57 -11.19
N ASP A 161 -6.44 -13.84 -11.18
CA ASP A 161 -6.60 -14.72 -10.03
C ASP A 161 -5.55 -14.45 -8.95
N VAL A 162 -5.95 -13.65 -7.97
CA VAL A 162 -5.16 -13.34 -6.77
C VAL A 162 -5.17 -14.46 -5.72
N ARG A 163 -5.84 -15.59 -5.98
CA ARG A 163 -6.05 -16.69 -5.01
C ARG A 163 -5.47 -18.01 -5.48
N LYS A 164 -4.42 -17.99 -6.30
CA LYS A 164 -3.68 -19.22 -6.64
C LYS A 164 -3.24 -19.92 -5.35
N ILE A 165 -3.85 -21.07 -5.12
CA ILE A 165 -3.50 -21.93 -3.99
C ILE A 165 -2.11 -22.49 -4.30
N PRO A 166 -1.13 -22.32 -3.40
CA PRO A 166 0.19 -22.91 -3.58
C PRO A 166 0.07 -24.41 -3.84
N THR A 167 0.74 -24.87 -4.88
CA THR A 167 0.89 -26.29 -5.15
C THR A 167 1.78 -26.93 -4.08
N LEU A 168 1.78 -28.26 -4.00
CA LEU A 168 2.67 -28.97 -3.08
C LEU A 168 4.14 -28.63 -3.38
N GLU A 169 4.49 -28.40 -4.65
CA GLU A 169 5.82 -27.96 -5.06
C GLU A 169 6.13 -26.57 -4.51
N ASP A 170 5.22 -25.59 -4.64
CA ASP A 170 5.42 -24.24 -4.10
C ASP A 170 5.65 -24.23 -2.58
N ILE A 171 5.05 -25.20 -1.86
CA ILE A 171 5.20 -25.36 -0.41
C ILE A 171 6.53 -26.04 -0.05
N LEU A 172 6.93 -27.06 -0.81
CA LEU A 172 8.12 -27.86 -0.53
C LEU A 172 9.41 -27.23 -1.08
N LEU A 173 9.30 -26.42 -2.14
CA LEU A 173 10.36 -25.73 -2.84
C LEU A 173 9.98 -24.24 -2.99
N PRO A 174 9.89 -23.48 -1.88
CA PRO A 174 9.62 -22.05 -1.97
C PRO A 174 10.70 -21.37 -2.82
N VAL A 175 10.29 -20.82 -3.96
CA VAL A 175 11.18 -20.19 -4.97
C VAL A 175 11.85 -18.91 -4.43
N ASP A 176 11.39 -18.39 -3.30
CA ASP A 176 11.78 -17.10 -2.75
C ASP A 176 13.02 -17.12 -1.84
N GLU A 177 13.60 -18.29 -1.57
CA GLU A 177 14.90 -18.38 -0.88
C GLU A 177 16.00 -18.68 -1.91
N ILE A 178 16.44 -17.64 -2.62
CA ILE A 178 17.73 -17.70 -3.31
C ILE A 178 18.79 -17.70 -2.21
N ASP A 179 19.57 -18.77 -2.15
CA ASP A 179 20.70 -18.87 -1.22
C ASP A 179 21.62 -17.65 -1.41
N ASP A 180 22.00 -16.99 -0.32
CA ASP A 180 22.89 -15.82 -0.31
C ASP A 180 24.22 -16.14 -1.02
N GLU A 181 24.64 -17.41 -1.04
CA GLU A 181 25.83 -17.85 -1.78
C GLU A 181 25.66 -17.79 -3.32
N ILE A 182 24.42 -17.88 -3.82
CA ILE A 182 24.08 -17.87 -5.25
C ILE A 182 23.77 -16.44 -5.73
N VAL A 183 23.37 -15.54 -4.83
CA VAL A 183 23.02 -14.15 -5.15
C VAL A 183 24.13 -13.42 -5.93
N PRO A 184 25.44 -13.52 -5.59
CA PRO A 184 26.53 -12.89 -6.36
C PRO A 184 26.76 -13.44 -7.76
N HIS A 185 26.21 -14.62 -8.06
CA HIS A 185 26.25 -15.21 -9.40
C HIS A 185 25.07 -14.79 -10.27
N LEU A 186 23.93 -14.45 -9.65
CA LEU A 186 22.73 -13.97 -10.33
C LEU A 186 22.71 -12.45 -10.49
N LEU A 187 23.22 -11.74 -9.48
CA LEU A 187 23.44 -10.30 -9.47
C LEU A 187 24.95 -10.05 -9.55
N ASN A 188 25.38 -9.28 -10.54
CA ASN A 188 26.79 -8.89 -10.65
C ASN A 188 27.26 -8.25 -9.33
N ILE A 189 28.46 -8.61 -8.86
CA ILE A 189 29.04 -8.15 -7.58
C ILE A 189 29.03 -6.62 -7.49
N GLU A 190 29.28 -5.93 -8.61
CA GLU A 190 29.24 -4.47 -8.69
C GLU A 190 27.88 -3.86 -8.31
N ILE A 191 26.77 -4.57 -8.56
CA ILE A 191 25.41 -4.13 -8.21
C ILE A 191 25.16 -4.36 -6.72
N LEU A 192 25.66 -5.46 -6.16
CA LEU A 192 25.55 -5.76 -4.74
C LEU A 192 26.33 -4.74 -3.90
N ASP A 193 27.58 -4.45 -4.28
CA ASP A 193 28.41 -3.42 -3.63
C ASP A 193 27.75 -2.03 -3.68
N ALA A 194 27.07 -1.71 -4.79
CA ALA A 194 26.35 -0.44 -4.93
C ALA A 194 25.10 -0.36 -4.04
N LEU A 195 24.38 -1.47 -3.87
CA LEU A 195 23.20 -1.56 -3.00
C LEU A 195 23.60 -1.45 -1.52
N ASP A 196 24.67 -2.12 -1.09
CA ASP A 196 25.19 -2.05 0.27
C ASP A 196 25.79 -0.68 0.61
N SER A 197 26.34 0.05 -0.37
CA SER A 197 26.87 1.40 -0.16
C SER A 197 25.79 2.45 0.16
N HIS A 198 24.52 2.13 -0.15
CA HIS A 198 23.38 2.93 0.22
C HIS A 198 22.70 2.29 1.43
N ASP A 199 23.20 2.61 2.64
CA ASP A 199 22.44 2.44 3.87
C ASP A 199 21.12 3.23 3.74
N ILE A 200 20.06 2.55 3.29
CA ILE A 200 18.69 3.07 3.33
C ILE A 200 18.12 2.79 4.73
N PHE A 201 18.80 3.21 5.79
CA PHE A 201 18.26 3.32 7.14
C PHE A 201 18.94 4.45 7.92
#